data_AF-A0A8E2EXW5-F1
#
_entry.id   AF-A0A8E2EXW5-F1
#
_cell.length_a   1.000
_cell.length_b   1.000
_cell.length_c   1.000
_cell.angle_alpha   90.00
_cell.angle_beta   90.00
_cell.angle_gamma   90.00
#
_symmetry.space_group_name_H-M   'P 1'
#
loop_
_entity.id
_entity.type
_entity.pdbx_description
1 polymer ?
#
loop_
_entity_poly.entity_id
_entity_poly.type
_entity_poly.pdbx_seq_one_letter_code
_entity_poly.pdbx_strand_id
1 'polypeptide(L)'
;MRTEDYRALKELTEKYYIFSKNKEEAADEASWPENLLDTFAQIKTIANFKHINYISSGIRPRQEPEPWRNGTRQNATKRAARAKLCLQQNSNEAEWRANSEHLIFARFEVEIACPRCRARL
;
A
#
# COMPACT_ATOMS: atom_id res chain seq x y z
N MET A 1 13.32 -3.34 -16.19
CA MET A 1 13.23 -4.81 -16.09
C MET A 1 13.66 -5.36 -17.45
N ARG A 2 14.74 -6.15 -17.52
CA ARG A 2 15.23 -6.65 -18.82
C ARG A 2 14.23 -7.65 -19.38
N THR A 3 13.99 -7.59 -20.69
CA THR A 3 13.04 -8.45 -21.41
C THR A 3 13.34 -9.94 -21.29
N GLU A 4 14.61 -10.28 -21.05
CA GLU A 4 15.08 -11.65 -20.82
C GLU A 4 14.57 -12.24 -19.49
N ASP A 5 14.51 -11.42 -18.42
CA ASP A 5 14.00 -11.84 -17.11
C ASP A 5 12.50 -12.18 -17.20
N TYR A 6 11.74 -11.45 -18.02
CA TYR A 6 10.32 -11.68 -18.21
C TYR A 6 10.02 -13.00 -18.93
N ARG A 7 10.85 -13.39 -19.90
CA ARG A 7 10.70 -14.68 -20.61
C ARG A 7 10.98 -15.86 -19.70
N ALA A 8 12.06 -15.79 -18.93
CA ALA A 8 12.41 -16.84 -17.95
C ALA A 8 11.30 -17.00 -16.89
N LEU A 9 10.73 -15.89 -16.41
CA LEU A 9 9.60 -15.93 -15.48
C LEU A 9 8.35 -16.54 -16.11
N LYS A 10 8.08 -16.26 -17.39
CA LYS A 10 6.93 -16.82 -18.11
C LYS A 10 7.06 -18.34 -18.30
N GLU A 11 8.23 -18.83 -18.68
CA GLU A 11 8.52 -20.27 -18.80
C GLU A 11 8.34 -20.99 -17.46
N LEU A 12 8.75 -20.36 -16.35
CA LEU A 12 8.54 -20.90 -15.01
C LEU A 12 7.04 -20.94 -14.65
N THR A 13 6.27 -19.89 -14.95
CA THR A 13 4.84 -19.89 -14.67
C THR A 13 4.09 -20.97 -15.45
N GLU A 14 4.47 -21.23 -16.71
CA GLU A 14 3.89 -22.31 -17.53
C GLU A 14 4.30 -23.69 -17.00
N LYS A 15 5.60 -23.89 -16.69
CA LYS A 15 6.12 -25.15 -16.17
C LYS A 15 5.47 -25.58 -14.84
N TYR A 16 5.21 -24.61 -13.96
CA TYR A 16 4.65 -24.87 -12.63
C TYR A 16 3.13 -24.67 -12.56
N TYR A 17 2.45 -24.49 -13.71
CA TYR A 17 0.99 -24.26 -13.77
C TYR A 17 0.52 -23.16 -12.81
N ILE A 18 1.27 -22.06 -12.72
CA ILE A 18 0.95 -20.94 -11.85
C ILE A 18 -0.03 -20.02 -12.59
N PHE A 19 -1.30 -20.10 -12.25
CA PHE A 19 -2.33 -19.20 -12.77
C PHE A 19 -2.53 -18.02 -11.82
N SER A 20 -2.29 -16.79 -12.30
CA SER A 20 -2.70 -15.58 -11.60
C SER A 20 -4.19 -15.38 -11.78
N LYS A 21 -4.98 -15.78 -10.77
CA LYS A 21 -6.43 -15.50 -10.77
C LYS A 21 -6.69 -14.02 -10.52
N ASN A 22 -7.72 -13.48 -11.16
CA ASN A 22 -8.18 -12.11 -10.88
C ASN A 22 -8.75 -12.03 -9.46
N LYS A 23 -8.81 -10.81 -8.90
CA LYS A 23 -9.31 -10.56 -7.53
C LYS A 23 -10.74 -11.08 -7.29
N GLU A 24 -11.54 -11.18 -8.35
CA GLU A 24 -12.92 -11.67 -8.34
C GLU A 24 -13.02 -13.21 -8.36
N GLU A 25 -11.95 -13.89 -8.79
CA GLU A 25 -11.80 -15.35 -8.80
C GLU A 25 -10.92 -15.83 -7.63
N ALA A 26 -10.85 -15.03 -6.56
CA ALA A 26 -10.11 -15.40 -5.37
C ALA A 26 -10.59 -16.78 -4.91
N ALA A 27 -9.67 -17.73 -4.88
CA ALA A 27 -9.98 -19.13 -4.59
C ALA A 27 -10.68 -19.23 -3.22
N ASP A 28 -11.80 -19.95 -3.17
CA ASP A 28 -12.52 -20.22 -1.92
C ASP A 28 -11.54 -20.69 -0.85
N GLU A 29 -11.71 -20.24 0.39
CA GLU A 29 -10.83 -20.60 1.52
C GLU A 29 -10.66 -22.12 1.68
N ALA A 30 -11.66 -22.89 1.22
CA ALA A 30 -11.65 -24.35 1.17
C ALA A 30 -10.64 -24.97 0.18
N SER A 31 -10.10 -24.20 -0.76
CA SER A 31 -9.14 -24.66 -1.78
C SER A 31 -7.69 -24.37 -1.42
N TRP A 32 -7.44 -23.76 -0.26
CA TRP A 32 -6.10 -23.39 0.16
C TRP A 32 -5.33 -24.60 0.70
N PRO A 33 -4.06 -24.78 0.33
CA PRO A 33 -3.19 -25.80 0.92
C PRO A 33 -3.15 -25.69 2.45
N GLU A 34 -3.38 -26.80 3.17
CA GLU A 34 -3.47 -26.83 4.63
C GLU A 34 -2.26 -26.20 5.33
N ASN A 35 -1.06 -26.44 4.81
CA ASN A 35 0.20 -25.93 5.34
C ASN A 35 0.39 -24.41 5.18
N LEU A 36 -0.46 -23.76 4.37
CA LEU A 36 -0.40 -22.32 4.10
C LEU A 36 -1.61 -21.55 4.63
N LEU A 37 -2.58 -22.24 5.26
CA LEU A 37 -3.79 -21.63 5.80
C LEU A 37 -3.46 -20.48 6.76
N ASP A 38 -2.55 -20.70 7.71
CA ASP A 38 -2.12 -19.68 8.66
C ASP A 38 -1.46 -18.48 7.98
N THR A 39 -0.66 -18.73 6.95
CA THR A 39 0.02 -17.67 6.19
C THR A 39 -0.98 -16.85 5.42
N PHE A 40 -1.94 -17.49 4.74
CA PHE A 40 -2.96 -16.76 3.99
C PHE A 40 -3.98 -16.06 4.90
N ALA A 41 -4.27 -16.60 6.08
CA ALA A 41 -5.06 -15.94 7.11
C ALA A 41 -4.36 -14.65 7.61
N GLN A 42 -3.04 -14.71 7.85
CA GLN A 42 -2.25 -13.53 8.19
C GLN A 42 -2.22 -12.50 7.05
N ILE A 43 -2.03 -12.94 5.80
CA ILE A 43 -2.06 -12.06 4.63
C ILE A 43 -3.44 -11.38 4.49
N LYS A 44 -4.54 -12.12 4.67
CA LYS A 44 -5.90 -11.54 4.68
C LYS A 44 -6.08 -10.54 5.81
N THR A 45 -5.55 -10.85 6.99
CA THR A 45 -5.59 -9.95 8.14
C THR A 45 -4.88 -8.63 7.81
N ILE A 46 -3.65 -8.70 7.28
CA ILE A 46 -2.86 -7.54 6.88
C ILE A 46 -3.53 -6.77 5.73
N ALA A 47 -4.07 -7.47 4.72
CA ALA A 47 -4.77 -6.85 3.60
C ALA A 47 -6.04 -6.12 4.04
N ASN A 48 -6.74 -6.64 5.05
CA ASN A 48 -7.92 -6.02 5.64
C ASN A 48 -7.60 -5.01 6.76
N PHE A 49 -6.32 -4.83 7.11
CA PHE A 49 -5.87 -3.84 8.07
C PHE A 49 -5.99 -2.44 7.47
N LYS A 50 -7.16 -1.83 7.64
CA LYS A 50 -7.41 -0.44 7.25
C LYS A 50 -6.71 0.52 8.22
N HIS A 51 -6.41 1.73 7.78
CA HIS A 51 -5.80 2.79 8.59
C HIS A 51 -6.51 3.02 9.95
N ILE A 52 -7.83 2.80 10.01
CA ILE A 52 -8.62 2.87 11.26
C ILE A 52 -8.21 1.78 12.26
N ASN A 53 -7.91 0.56 11.80
CA ASN A 53 -7.54 -0.58 12.63
C ASN A 53 -6.12 -0.45 13.21
N TYR A 54 -5.25 0.31 12.54
CA TYR A 54 -3.94 0.69 13.08
C TYR A 54 -4.06 1.62 14.30
N ILE A 55 -5.17 2.36 14.40
CA ILE A 55 -5.42 3.31 15.50
C ILE A 55 -6.08 2.62 16.68
N SER A 56 -7.01 1.68 16.44
CA SER A 56 -7.80 1.02 17.48
C SER A 56 -7.13 -0.16 18.15
N SER A 57 -6.14 -0.79 17.51
CA SER A 57 -5.49 -2.00 18.03
C SER A 57 -4.58 -1.76 19.24
N GLY A 58 -4.39 -0.51 19.69
CA GLY A 58 -3.60 -0.22 20.90
C GLY A 58 -2.14 -0.68 20.83
N ILE A 59 -1.70 -1.22 19.68
CA ILE A 59 -0.32 -1.54 19.38
C ILE A 59 0.38 -0.19 19.45
N ARG A 60 1.17 0.02 20.49
CA ARG A 60 2.15 1.10 20.60
C ARG A 60 3.47 0.53 20.07
N PRO A 61 3.78 0.59 18.76
CA PRO A 61 5.15 0.34 18.35
C PRO A 61 5.95 1.55 18.84
N ARG A 62 6.66 1.36 19.95
CA ARG A 62 7.59 2.30 20.60
C ARG A 62 6.89 3.44 21.37
N GLN A 63 7.29 3.60 22.64
CA GLN A 63 6.77 4.58 23.60
C GLN A 63 7.27 6.02 23.33
N GLU A 64 8.11 6.23 22.32
CA GLU A 64 8.62 7.55 22.03
C GLU A 64 7.64 8.33 21.14
N PRO A 65 7.38 9.61 21.44
CA PRO A 65 6.61 10.47 20.57
C PRO A 65 7.41 10.65 19.28
N GLU A 66 7.08 9.89 18.26
CA GLU A 66 7.62 10.03 16.92
C GLU A 66 6.79 11.11 16.19
N PRO A 67 7.19 12.41 16.20
CA PRO A 67 6.36 13.51 15.67
C PRO A 67 6.03 13.34 14.19
N TRP A 68 6.88 12.63 13.43
CA TRP A 68 6.62 12.31 12.04
C TRP A 68 5.40 11.41 11.84
N ARG A 69 5.02 10.56 12.82
CA ARG A 69 3.81 9.74 12.72
C ARG A 69 2.54 10.59 12.77
N ASN A 70 2.50 11.57 13.67
CA ASN A 70 1.38 12.51 13.76
C ASN A 70 1.29 13.37 12.50
N GLY A 71 2.43 13.85 11.98
CA GLY A 71 2.48 14.55 10.70
C GLY A 71 1.99 13.69 9.53
N THR A 72 2.46 12.45 9.46
CA THR A 72 2.06 11.48 8.41
C THR A 72 0.56 11.17 8.49
N ARG A 73 0.01 11.02 9.70
CA ARG A 73 -1.42 10.81 9.95
C ARG A 73 -2.25 12.00 9.47
N GLN A 74 -1.90 13.22 9.89
CA GLN A 74 -2.63 14.42 9.46
C GLN A 74 -2.58 14.58 7.94
N ASN A 75 -1.44 14.31 7.32
CA ASN A 75 -1.28 14.37 5.87
C ASN A 75 -2.10 13.30 5.15
N ALA A 76 -2.15 12.07 5.67
CA ALA A 76 -2.98 11.00 5.12
C ALA A 76 -4.47 11.36 5.22
N THR A 77 -4.93 11.90 6.36
CA THR A 77 -6.30 12.37 6.52
C THR A 77 -6.66 13.48 5.53
N LYS A 78 -5.77 14.47 5.33
CA LYS A 78 -5.97 15.55 4.36
C LYS A 78 -6.10 15.02 2.92
N ARG A 79 -5.24 14.08 2.52
CA ARG A 79 -5.29 13.45 1.18
C ARG A 79 -6.58 12.68 0.97
N ALA A 80 -6.98 11.88 1.96
CA ALA A 80 -8.23 11.11 1.89
C ALA A 80 -9.46 12.03 1.78
N ALA A 81 -9.49 13.14 2.52
CA ALA A 81 -10.57 14.12 2.44
C ALA A 81 -10.68 14.77 1.05
N ARG A 82 -9.54 15.15 0.43
CA ARG A 82 -9.54 15.72 -0.93
C ARG A 82 -9.93 14.71 -1.99
N ALA A 83 -9.44 13.47 -1.91
CA ALA A 83 -9.86 12.41 -2.81
C ALA A 83 -11.37 12.13 -2.71
N LYS A 84 -11.93 12.14 -1.49
CA LYS A 84 -13.38 12.01 -1.27
C LYS A 84 -14.15 13.17 -1.91
N LEU A 85 -13.64 14.39 -1.81
CA LEU A 85 -14.26 15.57 -2.41
C LEU A 85 -14.27 15.50 -3.94
N CYS A 86 -13.15 15.11 -4.57
CA CYS A 86 -13.08 14.89 -6.02
C CYS A 86 -14.07 13.80 -6.48
N LEU A 87 -14.23 12.73 -5.70
CA LEU A 87 -15.21 11.68 -5.98
C LEU A 87 -16.65 12.23 -5.89
N GLN A 88 -16.96 13.02 -4.87
CA GLN A 88 -18.29 13.64 -4.68
C GLN A 88 -18.62 14.66 -5.78
N GLN A 89 -17.62 15.34 -6.31
CA GLN A 89 -17.76 16.33 -7.38
C GLN A 89 -17.76 15.70 -8.77
N ASN A 90 -17.60 14.38 -8.88
CA ASN A 90 -17.41 13.67 -10.13
C ASN A 90 -16.31 14.31 -11.00
N SER A 91 -15.23 14.73 -10.35
CA SER A 91 -14.16 15.50 -10.97
C SER A 91 -13.47 14.73 -12.09
N ASN A 92 -13.14 15.45 -13.17
CA ASN A 92 -12.37 14.88 -14.27
C ASN A 92 -10.87 14.72 -13.91
N GLU A 93 -10.10 14.18 -14.85
CA GLU A 93 -8.70 13.85 -14.61
C GLU A 93 -7.83 15.06 -14.21
N ALA A 94 -8.06 16.19 -14.88
CA ALA A 94 -7.32 17.41 -14.63
C ALA A 94 -7.65 17.99 -13.24
N GLU A 95 -8.91 17.91 -12.83
CA GLU A 95 -9.38 18.43 -11.54
C GLU A 95 -8.86 17.62 -10.35
N TRP A 96 -8.87 16.28 -10.42
CA TRP A 96 -8.31 15.49 -9.31
C TRP A 96 -6.79 15.67 -9.21
N ARG A 97 -6.08 15.82 -10.35
CA ARG A 97 -4.66 16.15 -10.35
C ARG A 97 -4.40 17.49 -9.68
N ALA A 98 -5.05 18.57 -10.10
CA ALA A 98 -4.90 19.88 -9.50
C ALA A 98 -5.11 19.86 -7.97
N ASN A 99 -6.13 19.13 -7.50
CA ASN A 99 -6.49 19.08 -6.08
C ASN A 99 -5.61 18.17 -5.21
N SER A 100 -5.07 17.08 -5.76
CA SER A 100 -4.45 16.00 -4.97
C SER A 100 -2.98 15.72 -5.30
N GLU A 101 -2.53 16.00 -6.53
CA GLU A 101 -1.23 15.60 -7.04
C GLU A 101 -0.07 16.25 -6.28
N HIS A 102 -0.15 17.57 -6.02
CA HIS A 102 0.86 18.28 -5.22
C HIS A 102 1.01 17.71 -3.81
N LEU A 103 -0.09 17.25 -3.18
CA LEU A 103 -0.02 16.62 -1.86
C LEU A 103 0.66 15.27 -1.93
N ILE A 104 0.45 14.50 -2.99
CA ILE A 104 1.09 13.20 -3.21
C ILE A 104 2.58 13.41 -3.45
N PHE A 105 2.94 14.36 -4.32
CA PHE A 105 4.32 14.65 -4.66
C PHE A 105 5.13 15.26 -3.52
N ALA A 106 4.50 16.05 -2.64
CA ALA A 106 5.13 16.52 -1.41
C ALA A 106 5.65 15.38 -0.52
N ARG A 107 5.16 14.13 -0.66
CA ARG A 107 5.76 12.96 0.04
C ARG A 107 7.18 12.66 -0.44
N PHE A 108 7.44 12.85 -1.72
CA PHE A 108 8.72 12.57 -2.35
C PHE A 108 9.69 13.75 -2.23
N GLU A 109 9.16 14.95 -1.98
CA GLU A 109 9.95 16.15 -1.67
C GLU A 109 10.46 16.20 -0.23
N VAL A 110 9.83 15.47 0.69
CA VAL A 110 10.41 15.25 2.02
C VAL A 110 11.69 14.43 1.83
N GLU A 111 12.81 15.13 1.74
CA GLU A 111 14.13 14.53 1.76
C GLU A 111 14.29 13.71 3.04
N ILE A 112 14.31 12.38 2.90
CA ILE A 112 14.76 11.50 3.97
C ILE A 112 16.29 11.57 3.96
N ALA A 113 16.82 12.70 4.42
CA ALA A 113 18.25 12.85 4.67
C ALA A 113 18.58 12.14 5.99
N CYS A 114 19.61 11.29 5.99
CA CYS A 114 20.09 10.71 7.25
C CYS A 114 20.45 11.86 8.22
N PRO A 115 19.92 11.92 9.44
CA PRO A 115 20.18 13.03 10.36
C PRO A 115 21.66 13.15 10.75
N ARG A 116 22.44 12.08 10.57
CA ARG A 116 23.86 12.03 10.90
C ARG A 116 24.78 12.42 9.74
N CYS A 117 24.53 11.93 8.53
CA CYS A 117 25.41 12.20 7.39
C CYS A 117 24.78 13.10 6.31
N ARG A 118 23.49 13.46 6.46
CA ARG A 118 22.68 14.22 5.49
C ARG A 118 22.67 13.65 4.07
N ALA A 119 23.22 12.45 3.87
CA ALA A 119 23.12 11.74 2.63
C ALA A 119 21.65 11.38 2.38
N ARG A 120 21.25 11.51 1.12
CA ARG A 120 19.93 11.13 0.64
C ARG A 120 19.83 9.60 0.68
N LEU A 121 18.80 9.07 1.35
CA LEU A 121 18.46 7.64 1.28
C LEU A 121 17.76 7.30 -0.04
#